data_AF-A0A1V5ABH4-F1
#
_entry.id   AF-A0A1V5ABH4-F1
#
_cell.length_a   1.000
_cell.length_b   1.000
_cell.length_c   1.000
_cell.angle_alpha   90.00
_cell.angle_beta   90.00
_cell.angle_gamma   90.00
#
_symmetry.space_group_name_H-M   'P 1'
#
loop_
_entity.id
_entity.type
_entity.pdbx_description
1 polymer ?
#
loop_
_entity_poly.entity_id
_entity_poly.type
_entity_poly.pdbx_seq_one_letter_code
_entity_poly.pdbx_strand_id
1 'polypeptide(L)'
;MTSLMITDIRKSSCDSNFDLVTAIILSADGYDASRLASFAKQSCNGLLVLESAIAEEEEPSIGVHRGDQFIRMRARPGHGLKVGEKIQFGPQE
;
A
#
# COMPACT_ATOMS: atom_id res chain seq x y z
N MET A 1 3.79 -13.10 8.76
CA MET A 1 4.35 -11.95 8.02
C MET A 1 3.29 -11.44 7.07
N THR A 2 3.08 -10.13 7.00
CA THR A 2 2.13 -9.52 6.07
C THR A 2 2.85 -9.19 4.78
N SER A 3 2.35 -9.65 3.64
CA SER A 3 2.91 -9.30 2.34
C SER A 3 1.95 -8.39 1.57
N LEU A 4 2.49 -7.30 1.04
CA LEU A 4 1.81 -6.38 0.15
C LEU A 4 2.41 -6.50 -1.25
N MET A 5 1.61 -6.22 -2.27
CA MET A 5 2.09 -6.06 -3.65
C MET A 5 1.63 -4.71 -4.17
N ILE A 6 2.56 -3.90 -4.66
CA ILE A 6 2.23 -2.63 -5.32
C ILE A 6 1.54 -2.95 -6.64
N THR A 7 0.32 -2.46 -6.81
CA THR A 7 -0.48 -2.69 -8.02
C THR A 7 -0.55 -1.45 -8.90
N ASP A 8 -0.36 -0.27 -8.33
CA ASP A 8 -0.46 0.99 -9.05
C ASP A 8 0.33 2.12 -8.38
N ILE A 9 0.92 2.98 -9.20
CA ILE A 9 1.63 4.20 -8.79
C ILE A 9 1.26 5.31 -9.77
N ARG A 10 0.74 6.42 -9.26
CA ARG A 10 0.31 7.56 -10.09
C ARG A 10 0.65 8.88 -9.41
N LYS A 11 0.81 9.93 -10.21
CA LYS A 11 0.96 11.29 -9.66
C LYS A 11 -0.32 11.71 -8.97
N SER A 12 -0.20 12.26 -7.76
CA SER A 12 -1.34 12.85 -7.06
C SER A 12 -1.82 14.07 -7.84
N SER A 13 -3.12 14.12 -8.14
CA SER A 13 -3.76 15.28 -8.79
C SER A 13 -3.91 16.47 -7.84
N CYS A 14 -3.92 16.23 -6.54
CA CYS A 14 -4.12 17.27 -5.51
C CYS A 14 -2.80 17.85 -5.00
N ASP A 15 -1.70 17.09 -5.07
CA ASP A 15 -0.37 17.55 -4.68
C ASP A 15 0.70 16.89 -5.54
N SER A 16 1.23 17.65 -6.51
CA SER A 16 2.22 17.18 -7.47
C SER A 16 3.55 16.78 -6.84
N ASN A 17 3.80 17.14 -5.58
CA ASN A 17 4.98 16.70 -4.85
C ASN A 17 4.86 15.28 -4.33
N PHE A 18 3.80 14.54 -4.66
CA PHE A 18 3.62 13.19 -4.14
C PHE A 18 3.03 12.24 -5.17
N ASP A 19 3.36 10.98 -4.98
CA ASP A 19 2.81 9.85 -5.73
C ASP A 19 1.78 9.13 -4.87
N LEU A 20 0.64 8.79 -5.46
CA LEU A 20 -0.35 7.91 -4.89
C LEU A 20 0.03 6.48 -5.27
N VAL A 21 0.16 5.63 -4.26
CA VAL A 21 0.58 4.24 -4.39
C VAL A 21 -0.55 3.36 -3.88
N THR A 22 -0.98 2.40 -4.70
CA THR A 22 -1.95 1.37 -4.30
C THR A 22 -1.23 0.05 -4.13
N ALA A 23 -1.54 -0.66 -3.06
CA ALA A 23 -1.04 -2.00 -2.82
C ALA A 23 -2.16 -2.93 -2.35
N ILE A 24 -2.15 -4.17 -2.84
CA ILE A 24 -3.04 -5.23 -2.34
C ILE A 24 -2.33 -6.09 -1.30
N ILE A 25 -3.09 -6.67 -0.38
CA ILE A 25 -2.60 -7.55 0.67
C ILE A 25 -2.65 -9.00 0.16
N LEU A 26 -1.48 -9.61 -0.05
CA LEU A 26 -1.36 -10.97 -0.58
C LEU A 26 -1.51 -12.06 0.48
N SER A 27 -1.09 -11.78 1.71
CA SER A 27 -1.17 -12.73 2.81
C SER A 27 -1.35 -11.99 4.12
N ALA A 28 -2.48 -12.25 4.78
CA ALA A 28 -2.87 -11.63 6.03
C ALA A 28 -2.75 -12.64 7.18
N ASP A 29 -1.56 -13.20 7.36
CA ASP A 29 -1.33 -14.15 8.47
C ASP A 29 -1.27 -13.36 9.78
N GLY A 30 -2.42 -13.29 10.47
CA GLY A 30 -2.64 -12.44 11.65
C GLY A 30 -2.80 -10.96 11.29
N TYR A 31 -3.83 -10.64 10.49
CA TYR A 31 -4.23 -9.27 10.16
C TYR A 31 -4.55 -8.48 11.43
N ASP A 32 -3.65 -7.59 11.81
CA ASP A 32 -3.89 -6.63 12.88
C ASP A 32 -3.73 -5.24 12.28
N ALA A 33 -4.79 -4.43 12.34
CA ALA A 33 -4.76 -3.02 11.96
C ALA A 33 -3.65 -2.26 12.70
N SER A 34 -3.23 -2.75 13.88
CA SER A 34 -2.06 -2.25 14.62
C SER A 34 -0.75 -2.41 13.85
N ARG A 35 -0.58 -3.46 13.03
CA ARG A 35 0.61 -3.69 12.19
C ARG A 35 0.63 -2.76 10.98
N LEU A 36 -0.55 -2.45 10.43
CA LEU A 36 -0.66 -1.41 9.40
C LEU A 36 -0.43 -0.01 9.93
N ALA A 37 -0.92 0.28 11.13
CA ALA A 37 -0.59 1.51 11.84
C ALA A 37 0.91 1.58 12.16
N SER A 38 1.53 0.44 12.51
CA SER A 38 2.98 0.33 12.72
C SER A 38 3.74 0.54 11.41
N PHE A 39 3.25 0.04 10.28
CA PHE A 39 3.78 0.34 8.94
C PHE A 39 3.67 1.84 8.59
N ALA A 40 2.52 2.46 8.86
CA ALA A 40 2.36 3.91 8.69
C ALA A 40 3.33 4.72 9.56
N LYS A 41 3.69 4.21 10.75
CA LYS A 41 4.66 4.83 11.67
C LYS A 41 6.13 4.52 11.34
N GLN A 42 6.44 3.29 10.89
CA GLN A 42 7.79 2.80 10.55
C GLN A 42 8.17 3.07 9.10
N SER A 43 7.32 3.74 8.34
CA SER A 43 7.65 4.29 7.05
C SER A 43 8.73 5.39 7.20
N CYS A 44 9.96 4.92 7.40
CA CYS A 44 11.19 5.68 7.45
C CYS A 44 11.58 6.28 6.10
N ASN A 45 10.74 6.13 5.06
CA ASN A 45 10.99 6.56 3.68
C ASN A 45 9.87 7.46 3.09
N GLY A 46 9.00 8.04 3.92
CA GLY A 46 8.05 9.06 3.47
C GLY A 46 6.79 8.52 2.77
N LEU A 47 6.37 7.30 3.11
CA LEU A 47 5.05 6.74 2.78
C LEU A 47 4.04 7.06 3.90
N LEU A 48 2.88 7.61 3.56
CA LEU A 48 1.79 7.88 4.49
C LEU A 48 0.56 7.08 4.05
N VAL A 49 0.07 6.18 4.91
CA VAL A 49 -1.18 5.45 4.65
C VAL A 49 -2.35 6.43 4.71
N LEU A 50 -3.15 6.46 3.65
CA LEU A 50 -4.34 7.30 3.55
C LEU A 50 -5.60 6.51 3.91
N GLU A 51 -5.71 5.29 3.39
CA GLU A 51 -6.86 4.42 3.61
C GLU A 51 -6.47 2.94 3.51
N SER A 52 -7.32 2.11 4.12
CA SER A 52 -7.37 0.66 3.90
C SER A 52 -8.83 0.26 3.78
N ALA A 53 -9.13 -0.52 2.74
CA ALA A 53 -10.47 -0.99 2.46
C ALA A 53 -10.43 -2.38 1.81
N ILE A 54 -11.57 -3.06 1.84
CA ILE A 54 -11.82 -4.23 1.02
C ILE A 54 -12.53 -3.73 -0.23
N ALA A 55 -12.03 -4.08 -1.40
CA ALA A 55 -12.64 -3.70 -2.67
C ALA A 55 -14.00 -4.37 -2.82
N GLU A 56 -15.07 -3.57 -2.80
CA GLU A 56 -16.44 -4.07 -3.00
C GLU A 56 -16.74 -4.35 -4.47
N GLU A 57 -15.98 -3.72 -5.37
CA GLU A 57 -16.09 -3.78 -6.82
C GLU A 57 -14.71 -4.03 -7.46
N GLU A 58 -14.70 -4.34 -8.75
CA GLU A 58 -13.46 -4.46 -9.54
C GLU A 58 -12.91 -3.06 -9.86
N GLU A 59 -11.62 -2.82 -9.59
CA GLU A 59 -10.90 -1.63 -10.06
C GLU A 59 -9.66 -2.02 -10.90
N PRO A 60 -9.84 -2.49 -12.16
CA PRO A 60 -8.74 -2.99 -12.99
C PRO A 60 -7.69 -1.91 -13.28
N SER A 61 -8.11 -0.64 -13.27
CA SER A 61 -7.23 0.49 -13.53
C SER A 61 -6.10 0.60 -12.50
N ILE A 62 -6.29 0.13 -11.27
CA ILE A 62 -5.28 0.15 -10.21
C ILE A 62 -4.87 -1.27 -9.78
N GLY A 63 -5.22 -2.28 -10.58
CA GLY A 63 -4.88 -3.69 -10.33
C GLY A 63 -5.52 -4.27 -9.06
N VAL A 64 -6.70 -3.79 -8.67
CA VAL A 64 -7.45 -4.24 -7.50
C VAL A 64 -8.69 -5.01 -7.97
N HIS A 65 -8.89 -6.22 -7.47
CA HIS A 65 -10.04 -7.07 -7.77
C HIS A 65 -11.07 -7.01 -6.65
N ARG A 66 -12.31 -7.38 -6.95
CA ARG A 66 -13.36 -7.49 -5.94
C ARG A 66 -12.97 -8.50 -4.87
N GLY A 67 -13.03 -8.08 -3.62
CA GLY A 67 -12.62 -8.86 -2.46
C GLY A 67 -11.16 -8.69 -2.07
N ASP A 68 -10.33 -8.04 -2.90
CA ASP A 68 -8.97 -7.70 -2.51
C ASP A 68 -9.00 -6.69 -1.38
N GLN A 69 -8.21 -6.95 -0.35
CA GLN A 69 -7.90 -5.93 0.63
C GLN A 69 -6.77 -5.07 0.07
N PHE A 70 -6.98 -3.77 0.01
CA PHE A 70 -6.01 -2.84 -0.53
C PHE A 70 -5.75 -1.68 0.42
N ILE A 71 -4.67 -0.97 0.13
CA ILE A 71 -4.16 0.14 0.90
C ILE A 71 -3.73 1.21 -0.08
N ARG A 72 -4.18 2.44 0.13
CA ARG A 72 -3.65 3.59 -0.61
C ARG A 72 -2.73 4.40 0.28
N MET A 73 -1.61 4.77 -0.30
CA MET A 73 -0.52 5.45 0.37
C MET A 73 -0.08 6.65 -0.45
N ARG A 74 0.44 7.65 0.24
CA ARG A 74 1.10 8.80 -0.36
C ARG A 74 2.60 8.66 -0.17
N ALA A 75 3.36 8.72 -1.26
CA ALA A 75 4.80 8.62 -1.28
C ALA A 75 5.44 9.93 -1.73
N ARG A 76 6.62 10.27 -1.19
CA ARG A 76 7.44 11.36 -1.77
C ARG A 76 8.03 10.93 -3.13
N PRO A 77 8.33 11.86 -4.04
CA PRO A 77 8.92 11.54 -5.32
C PRO A 77 10.30 10.90 -5.09
N GLY A 78 10.66 9.91 -5.91
CA GLY A 78 11.91 9.17 -5.72
C GLY A 78 11.84 8.09 -4.63
N HIS A 79 10.63 7.67 -4.21
CA HIS A 79 10.40 6.58 -3.27
C HIS A 79 10.94 5.21 -3.72
N GLY A 80 11.32 5.04 -4.99
CA GLY A 80 11.96 3.83 -5.51
C GLY A 80 11.05 2.62 -5.75
N LEU A 81 9.84 2.62 -5.19
CA LEU A 81 8.83 1.57 -5.39
C LEU A 81 8.44 1.39 -6.86
N LYS A 82 8.13 0.15 -7.24
CA LYS A 82 7.67 -0.23 -8.58
C LYS A 82 6.38 -1.02 -8.54
N VAL A 83 5.55 -0.90 -9.58
CA VAL A 83 4.38 -1.77 -9.77
C VAL A 83 4.86 -3.23 -9.92
N GLY A 84 4.18 -4.16 -9.25
CA GLY A 84 4.55 -5.57 -9.13
C GLY A 84 5.55 -5.87 -8.01
N GLU A 85 6.11 -4.85 -7.36
CA GLU A 85 7.02 -5.05 -6.24
C GLU A 85 6.27 -5.62 -5.03
N LYS A 86 6.84 -6.67 -4.42
CA LYS A 86 6.32 -7.27 -3.20
C LYS A 86 7.07 -6.72 -2.01
N ILE A 87 6.34 -6.23 -1.04
CA ILE A 87 6.89 -5.75 0.22
C ILE A 87 6.45 -6.72 1.32
N GLN A 88 7.41 -7.16 2.13
CA GLN A 88 7.15 -8.05 3.25
C GLN A 88 7.35 -7.30 4.56
N PHE A 89 6.43 -7.51 5.50
CA PHE A 89 6.48 -6.93 6.83
C PHE A 89 6.27 -8.01 7.89
N GLY A 90 7.13 -7.98 8.89
CA GLY A 90 7.07 -8.81 10.09
C GLY A 90 7.90 -8.14 11.17
N PRO A 91 7.80 -8.59 12.44
CA PRO A 91 8.77 -8.17 13.44
C PRO A 91 10.17 -8.47 12.91
N GLN A 92 11.03 -7.45 12.84
CA GLN A 92 12.46 -7.70 12.93
C GLN A 92 12.68 -8.29 14.32
N GLU A 93 13.19 -9.53 14.37
CA GLU A 93 13.80 -10.04 15.60
C GLU A 93 15.01 -9.20 16.01
#